data_AF-X6NZJ9-F1
#
_entry.id   AF-X6NZJ9-F1
#
_cell.length_a   1.000
_cell.length_b   1.000
_cell.length_c   1.000
_cell.angle_alpha   90.00
_cell.angle_beta   90.00
_cell.angle_gamma   90.00
#
_symmetry.space_group_name_H-M   'P 1'
#
loop_
_entity.id
_entity.type
_entity.pdbx_description
1 polymer ?
#
loop_
_entity_poly.entity_id
_entity_poly.type
_entity_poly.pdbx_seq_one_letter_code
_entity_poly.pdbx_strand_id
1 'polypeptide(L)'
;MVTRLRDAGAAWLCVHGRTREQRKSETKQCNFEIIRVVKEHIRDIPIFANGGCETLEDVQKCLEYTKCDAYMAAESLLGNPAMLLSKEAQPHPLTITQDYIDMCKKYKSVTRHMIRGHVFKLLYRELAICTQVRRDVGCLREPYLYTVCDEIREHKKKIGEDNFDKLLQLTTRWYQRFRKDEDPPSEGDKTLLLEHIVAQIDALSEDTLTPSAVATIIHKYWDESNNCWNFAYLKKALREQVQNEHKKREEELKEESGGEESETGNATACEAMIMQSMFESDDNSSSEAEPTNLQDVVDLD
;
A
#
# COMPACT_ATOMS: atom_id res chain seq x y z
N MET A 1 -33.33 4.22 -11.00
CA MET A 1 -32.54 5.27 -10.31
C MET A 1 -31.90 6.22 -11.31
N VAL A 2 -31.04 5.74 -12.22
CA VAL A 2 -30.30 6.60 -13.18
C VAL A 2 -31.19 7.51 -14.04
N THR A 3 -32.35 7.04 -14.51
CA THR A 3 -33.34 7.88 -15.23
C THR A 3 -33.82 9.05 -14.39
N ARG A 4 -34.12 8.82 -13.10
CA ARG A 4 -34.60 9.88 -12.18
C ARG A 4 -33.53 10.95 -11.95
N LEU A 5 -32.25 10.57 -11.90
CA LEU A 5 -31.14 11.53 -11.77
C LEU A 5 -30.99 12.38 -13.02
N ARG A 6 -31.07 11.75 -14.21
CA ARG A 6 -31.09 12.47 -15.49
C ARG A 6 -32.27 13.44 -15.58
N ASP A 7 -33.48 12.97 -15.29
CA ASP A 7 -34.70 13.78 -15.39
C ASP A 7 -34.71 14.96 -14.39
N ALA A 8 -33.95 14.84 -13.30
CA ALA A 8 -33.70 15.93 -12.36
C ALA A 8 -32.69 16.98 -12.89
N GLY A 9 -32.16 16.81 -14.11
CA GLY A 9 -31.27 17.78 -14.77
C GLY A 9 -29.78 17.51 -14.57
N ALA A 10 -29.37 16.28 -14.25
CA ALA A 10 -27.94 15.96 -14.16
C ALA A 10 -27.22 16.19 -15.49
N ALA A 11 -26.12 16.96 -15.47
CA ALA A 11 -25.33 17.26 -16.66
C ALA A 11 -24.50 16.07 -17.17
N TRP A 12 -24.11 15.17 -16.26
CA TRP A 12 -23.40 13.92 -16.52
C TRP A 12 -23.56 13.01 -15.31
N LEU A 13 -23.27 11.71 -15.47
CA LEU A 13 -23.26 10.74 -14.38
C LEU A 13 -21.94 9.98 -14.34
N CYS A 14 -21.46 9.67 -13.14
CA CYS A 14 -20.36 8.74 -12.94
C CYS A 14 -20.89 7.46 -12.30
N VAL A 15 -20.52 6.31 -12.85
CA VAL A 15 -21.00 5.00 -12.40
C VAL A 15 -19.81 4.19 -11.90
N HIS A 16 -19.77 3.98 -10.59
CA HIS A 16 -18.84 3.02 -9.99
C HIS A 16 -19.43 1.61 -10.12
N GLY A 17 -18.71 0.68 -10.75
CA GLY A 17 -19.16 -0.70 -10.95
C GLY A 17 -19.05 -1.61 -9.72
N ARG A 18 -19.22 -1.06 -8.51
CA ARG A 18 -19.23 -1.82 -7.24
C ARG A 18 -20.37 -1.32 -6.36
N THR A 19 -20.90 -2.20 -5.53
CA THR A 19 -21.90 -1.83 -4.52
C THR A 19 -21.22 -1.12 -3.35
N ARG A 20 -22.02 -0.49 -2.49
CA ARG A 20 -21.53 0.23 -1.32
C ARG A 20 -20.79 -0.68 -0.34
N GLU A 21 -21.15 -1.95 -0.28
CA GLU A 21 -20.62 -2.96 0.64
C GLU A 21 -19.27 -3.53 0.18
N GLN A 22 -18.93 -3.39 -1.11
CA GLN A 22 -17.69 -3.90 -1.71
C GLN A 22 -16.51 -2.92 -1.51
N ARG A 23 -16.07 -2.76 -0.26
CA ARG A 23 -14.99 -1.85 0.15
C ARG A 23 -13.87 -2.60 0.87
N LYS A 24 -12.66 -2.03 0.89
CA LYS A 24 -11.49 -2.56 1.64
C LYS A 24 -11.27 -4.06 1.36
N SER A 25 -11.24 -4.92 2.36
CA SER A 25 -11.07 -6.38 2.23
C SER A 25 -12.18 -7.07 1.43
N GLU A 26 -13.35 -6.46 1.31
CA GLU A 26 -14.48 -6.96 0.51
C GLU A 26 -14.44 -6.46 -0.94
N THR A 27 -13.33 -5.85 -1.35
CA THR A 27 -13.14 -5.37 -2.72
C THR A 27 -13.18 -6.55 -3.71
N LYS A 28 -14.13 -6.49 -4.63
CA LYS A 28 -14.23 -7.41 -5.76
C LYS A 28 -13.88 -6.71 -7.07
N GLN A 29 -13.74 -7.51 -8.13
CA GLN A 29 -13.62 -6.97 -9.48
C GLN A 29 -14.79 -6.01 -9.78
N CYS A 30 -14.46 -4.92 -10.47
CA CYS A 30 -15.45 -3.95 -10.88
C CYS A 30 -16.34 -4.57 -11.96
N ASN A 31 -17.65 -4.51 -11.77
CA ASN A 31 -18.59 -4.99 -12.78
C ASN A 31 -18.68 -3.95 -13.90
N PHE A 32 -18.01 -4.18 -15.02
CA PHE A 32 -18.10 -3.30 -16.19
C PHE A 32 -19.40 -3.49 -16.96
N GLU A 33 -20.03 -4.67 -16.88
CA GLU A 33 -21.30 -4.94 -17.56
C GLU A 33 -22.41 -4.03 -17.03
N ILE A 34 -22.51 -3.83 -15.70
CA ILE A 34 -23.52 -2.92 -15.16
C ILE A 34 -23.29 -1.46 -15.59
N ILE A 35 -22.02 -1.05 -15.74
CA ILE A 35 -21.68 0.29 -16.24
C ILE A 35 -22.12 0.43 -17.71
N ARG A 36 -21.84 -0.59 -18.52
CA ARG A 36 -22.25 -0.66 -19.94
C ARG A 36 -23.77 -0.58 -20.07
N VAL A 37 -24.52 -1.36 -19.29
CA VAL A 37 -26.00 -1.33 -19.29
C VAL A 37 -26.52 0.08 -18.98
N VAL A 38 -25.91 0.80 -18.04
CA VAL A 38 -26.29 2.19 -17.76
C VAL A 38 -26.00 3.11 -18.95
N LYS A 39 -24.84 2.98 -19.60
CA LYS A 39 -24.50 3.77 -20.79
C LYS A 39 -25.41 3.47 -21.98
N GLU A 40 -25.84 2.23 -22.16
CA GLU A 40 -26.77 1.85 -23.22
C GLU A 40 -28.18 2.44 -23.00
N HIS A 41 -28.58 2.59 -21.73
CA HIS A 41 -29.88 3.12 -21.30
C HIS A 41 -29.95 4.65 -21.30
N ILE A 42 -28.86 5.34 -20.90
CA ILE A 42 -28.76 6.80 -20.87
C ILE A 42 -27.78 7.27 -21.96
N ARG A 43 -28.33 7.80 -23.06
CA ARG A 43 -27.54 8.21 -24.25
C ARG A 43 -27.49 9.71 -24.48
N ASP A 44 -28.31 10.46 -23.77
CA ASP A 44 -28.53 11.89 -23.94
C ASP A 44 -27.65 12.77 -23.03
N ILE A 45 -27.01 12.20 -22.01
CA ILE A 45 -25.98 12.86 -21.20
C ILE A 45 -24.72 12.00 -21.09
N PRO A 46 -23.53 12.60 -20.86
CA PRO A 46 -22.29 11.85 -20.69
C PRO A 46 -22.31 10.93 -19.47
N ILE A 47 -21.79 9.72 -19.63
CA ILE A 47 -21.60 8.71 -18.59
C ILE A 47 -20.11 8.41 -18.45
N PHE A 48 -19.62 8.53 -17.22
CA PHE A 48 -18.23 8.31 -16.85
C PHE A 48 -18.13 6.97 -16.13
N ALA A 49 -17.29 6.07 -16.63
CA ALA A 49 -16.99 4.82 -15.94
C ALA A 49 -16.03 5.08 -14.76
N ASN A 50 -16.20 4.34 -13.66
CA ASN A 50 -15.32 4.45 -12.50
C ASN A 50 -15.12 3.10 -11.81
N GLY A 51 -13.93 2.93 -11.22
CA GLY A 51 -13.52 1.75 -10.50
C GLY A 51 -12.75 0.75 -11.37
N GLY A 52 -11.98 -0.12 -10.74
CA GLY A 52 -11.37 -1.28 -11.38
C GLY A 52 -10.05 -1.06 -12.13
N CYS A 53 -9.72 0.15 -12.59
CA CYS A 53 -8.53 0.41 -13.42
C CYS A 53 -7.33 0.92 -12.60
N GLU A 54 -6.13 0.41 -12.89
CA GLU A 54 -4.87 0.85 -12.30
C GLU A 54 -3.95 1.55 -13.33
N THR A 55 -4.08 1.18 -14.59
CA THR A 55 -3.21 1.64 -15.68
C THR A 55 -4.01 2.32 -16.79
N LEU A 56 -3.32 3.10 -17.64
CA LEU A 56 -3.92 3.66 -18.86
C LEU A 56 -4.53 2.57 -19.75
N GLU A 57 -3.90 1.40 -19.85
CA GLU A 57 -4.41 0.26 -20.62
C GLU A 57 -5.73 -0.28 -20.02
N ASP A 58 -5.83 -0.38 -18.69
CA ASP A 58 -7.08 -0.78 -18.03
C ASP A 58 -8.20 0.23 -18.32
N VAL A 59 -7.88 1.52 -18.35
CA VAL A 59 -8.83 2.58 -18.70
C VAL A 59 -9.30 2.41 -20.14
N GLN A 60 -8.38 2.18 -21.08
CA GLN A 60 -8.71 1.95 -22.49
C GLN A 60 -9.62 0.73 -22.66
N LYS A 61 -9.28 -0.41 -22.03
CA LYS A 61 -10.12 -1.62 -22.03
C LYS A 61 -11.50 -1.37 -21.42
N CYS A 62 -11.56 -0.61 -20.32
CA CYS A 62 -12.82 -0.24 -19.67
C CYS A 62 -13.71 0.59 -20.61
N LEU A 63 -13.16 1.61 -21.26
CA LEU A 63 -13.90 2.45 -22.20
C LEU A 63 -14.31 1.70 -23.46
N GLU A 64 -13.43 0.85 -23.99
CA GLU A 64 -13.73 0.00 -25.13
C GLU A 64 -14.89 -0.96 -24.83
N TYR A 65 -14.91 -1.56 -23.63
CA TYR A 65 -15.97 -2.49 -23.24
C TYR A 65 -17.29 -1.77 -22.89
N THR A 66 -17.22 -0.75 -22.05
CA THR A 66 -18.42 -0.07 -21.50
C THR A 66 -19.04 0.92 -22.47
N LYS A 67 -18.29 1.38 -23.48
CA LYS A 67 -18.67 2.46 -24.39
C LYS A 67 -19.01 3.78 -23.69
N CYS A 68 -18.55 3.96 -22.45
CA CYS A 68 -18.70 5.23 -21.71
C CYS A 68 -17.91 6.36 -22.38
N ASP A 69 -18.32 7.60 -22.12
CA ASP A 69 -17.74 8.79 -22.77
C ASP A 69 -16.39 9.19 -22.16
N ALA A 70 -16.19 8.86 -20.88
CA ALA A 70 -14.94 9.12 -20.17
C ALA A 70 -14.76 8.14 -19.00
N TYR A 71 -13.56 8.15 -18.42
CA TYR A 71 -13.23 7.42 -17.21
C TYR A 71 -12.86 8.39 -16.09
N MET A 72 -13.40 8.18 -14.90
CA MET A 72 -13.01 8.91 -13.70
C MET A 72 -12.04 8.05 -12.90
N ALA A 73 -10.79 8.48 -12.80
CA ALA A 73 -9.80 7.84 -11.92
C ALA A 73 -9.89 8.43 -10.50
N ALA A 74 -9.66 7.59 -9.48
CA ALA A 74 -9.68 8.00 -8.09
C ALA A 74 -8.60 7.28 -7.30
N GLU A 75 -8.89 6.08 -6.77
CA GLU A 75 -7.99 5.37 -5.87
C GLU A 75 -6.60 5.14 -6.49
N SER A 76 -6.50 4.69 -7.74
CA SER A 76 -5.22 4.45 -8.42
C SER A 76 -4.27 5.65 -8.44
N LEU A 77 -4.80 6.88 -8.51
CA LEU A 77 -4.00 8.12 -8.49
C LEU A 77 -3.29 8.36 -7.16
N LEU A 78 -3.79 7.79 -6.06
CA LEU A 78 -3.15 7.94 -4.75
C LEU A 78 -1.81 7.19 -4.67
N GLY A 79 -1.70 6.07 -5.38
CA GLY A 79 -0.44 5.31 -5.49
C GLY A 79 0.42 5.76 -6.67
N ASN A 80 -0.19 6.18 -7.77
CA ASN A 80 0.52 6.67 -8.95
C ASN A 80 -0.26 7.78 -9.66
N PRO A 81 0.00 9.05 -9.36
CA PRO A 81 -0.61 10.20 -10.03
C PRO A 81 -0.35 10.24 -11.55
N ALA A 82 0.70 9.57 -12.03
CA ALA A 82 1.06 9.51 -13.43
C ALA A 82 0.42 8.31 -14.17
N MET A 83 -0.51 7.56 -13.55
CA MET A 83 -1.05 6.32 -14.14
C MET A 83 -1.75 6.48 -15.50
N LEU A 84 -2.14 7.70 -15.87
CA LEU A 84 -2.76 8.04 -17.16
C LEU A 84 -1.73 8.38 -18.25
N LEU A 85 -0.44 8.41 -17.94
CA LEU A 85 0.64 8.49 -18.92
C LEU A 85 1.00 7.10 -19.44
N SER A 86 1.60 7.04 -20.63
CA SER A 86 2.22 5.79 -21.10
C SER A 86 3.27 5.32 -20.12
N LYS A 87 3.48 4.01 -20.02
CA LYS A 87 4.38 3.41 -19.02
C LYS A 87 5.80 3.99 -19.11
N GLU A 88 6.26 4.32 -20.30
CA GLU A 88 7.57 4.88 -20.60
C GLU A 88 7.70 6.35 -20.19
N ALA A 89 6.57 7.08 -20.13
CA ALA A 89 6.51 8.48 -19.74
C ALA A 89 6.25 8.68 -18.24
N GLN A 90 5.98 7.60 -17.49
CA GLN A 90 5.74 7.69 -16.05
C GLN A 90 7.04 7.98 -15.31
N PRO A 91 7.12 9.07 -14.51
CA PRO A 91 8.28 9.36 -13.69
C PRO A 91 8.47 8.31 -12.59
N HIS A 92 9.69 8.20 -12.09
CA HIS A 92 9.99 7.37 -10.93
C HIS A 92 9.17 7.82 -9.69
N PRO A 93 8.65 6.91 -8.84
CA PRO A 93 7.85 7.26 -7.66
C PRO A 93 8.51 8.30 -6.72
N LEU A 94 9.83 8.18 -6.52
CA LEU A 94 10.61 9.17 -5.77
C LEU A 94 10.58 10.57 -6.38
N THR A 95 10.54 10.70 -7.71
CA THR A 95 10.42 12.01 -8.38
C THR A 95 9.04 12.61 -8.12
N ILE A 96 7.98 11.81 -8.31
CA ILE A 96 6.60 12.25 -8.08
C ILE A 96 6.41 12.69 -6.62
N THR A 97 6.99 11.94 -5.67
CA THR A 97 6.87 12.23 -4.25
C THR A 97 7.66 13.48 -3.85
N GLN A 98 8.84 13.68 -4.44
CA GLN A 98 9.62 14.89 -4.25
C GLN A 98 8.85 16.12 -4.76
N ASP A 99 8.30 16.05 -5.98
CA ASP A 99 7.49 17.13 -6.56
C ASP A 99 6.27 17.45 -5.67
N TYR A 100 5.60 16.40 -5.17
CA TYR A 100 4.49 16.55 -4.22
C TYR A 100 4.92 17.27 -2.94
N ILE A 101 6.01 16.83 -2.30
CA ILE A 101 6.55 17.45 -1.09
C ILE A 101 6.91 18.92 -1.33
N ASP A 102 7.53 19.24 -2.48
CA ASP A 102 7.94 20.59 -2.81
C ASP A 102 6.72 21.49 -3.08
N MET A 103 5.65 20.96 -3.69
CA MET A 103 4.37 21.66 -3.78
C MET A 103 3.76 21.91 -2.38
N CYS A 104 3.80 20.94 -1.47
CA CYS A 104 3.32 21.12 -0.10
C CYS A 104 4.09 22.23 0.63
N LYS A 105 5.43 22.25 0.50
CA LYS A 105 6.29 23.32 1.06
C LYS A 105 5.97 24.69 0.46
N LYS A 106 5.74 24.74 -0.85
CA LYS A 106 5.45 25.98 -1.59
C LYS A 106 4.10 26.58 -1.20
N TYR A 107 3.04 25.77 -1.18
CA TYR A 107 1.67 26.27 -0.99
C TYR A 107 1.21 26.29 0.48
N LYS A 108 1.91 25.57 1.38
CA LYS A 108 1.66 25.56 2.83
C LYS A 108 0.19 25.30 3.23
N SER A 109 -0.58 24.65 2.36
CA SER A 109 -2.03 24.48 2.49
C SER A 109 -2.45 23.15 3.13
N VAL A 110 -1.49 22.28 3.46
CA VAL A 110 -1.75 20.91 3.91
C VAL A 110 -1.05 20.62 5.23
N THR A 111 -1.66 19.75 6.04
CA THR A 111 -1.09 19.33 7.31
C THR A 111 -0.03 18.23 7.11
N ARG A 112 0.87 18.08 8.08
CA ARG A 112 1.88 17.01 8.07
C ARG A 112 1.27 15.60 8.01
N HIS A 113 0.08 15.43 8.60
CA HIS A 113 -0.68 14.17 8.54
C HIS A 113 -1.14 13.85 7.12
N MET A 114 -1.62 14.85 6.37
CA MET A 114 -1.99 14.67 4.95
C MET A 114 -0.77 14.34 4.10
N ILE A 115 0.34 15.06 4.31
CA ILE A 115 1.62 14.78 3.61
C ILE A 115 2.05 13.34 3.86
N ARG A 116 2.11 12.92 5.12
CA ARG A 116 2.41 11.54 5.51
C ARG A 116 1.48 10.55 4.80
N GLY A 117 0.17 10.78 4.86
CA GLY A 117 -0.82 9.92 4.22
C GLY A 117 -0.59 9.74 2.71
N HIS A 118 -0.16 10.78 2.00
CA HIS A 118 0.20 10.66 0.58
C HIS A 118 1.57 10.01 0.35
N VAL A 119 2.58 10.35 1.15
CA VAL A 119 3.92 9.73 1.07
C VAL A 119 3.83 8.20 1.23
N PHE A 120 3.04 7.71 2.18
CA PHE A 120 2.83 6.26 2.36
C PHE A 120 2.18 5.57 1.15
N LYS A 121 1.34 6.29 0.39
CA LYS A 121 0.64 5.73 -0.78
C LYS A 121 1.55 5.75 -2.01
N LEU A 122 2.26 6.86 -2.21
CA LEU A 122 3.19 7.06 -3.32
C LEU A 122 4.43 6.17 -3.23
N LEU A 123 4.97 5.99 -2.03
CA LEU A 123 6.19 5.22 -1.76
C LEU A 123 5.91 3.90 -1.05
N TYR A 124 4.71 3.35 -1.22
CA TYR A 124 4.26 2.15 -0.51
C TYR A 124 5.25 0.98 -0.64
N ARG A 125 5.83 0.79 -1.82
CA ARG A 125 6.74 -0.32 -2.11
C ARG A 125 8.13 -0.08 -1.53
N GLU A 126 8.65 1.12 -1.71
CA GLU A 126 9.96 1.54 -1.20
C GLU A 126 9.99 1.51 0.33
N LEU A 127 8.91 1.94 0.97
CA LEU A 127 8.76 1.92 2.43
C LEU A 127 8.54 0.49 2.97
N ALA A 128 8.09 -0.46 2.16
CA ALA A 128 8.05 -1.87 2.55
C ALA A 128 9.47 -2.47 2.67
N ILE A 129 10.44 -1.92 1.92
CA ILE A 129 11.85 -2.33 1.98
C ILE A 129 12.60 -1.51 3.02
N CYS A 130 12.41 -0.18 3.04
CA CYS A 130 13.16 0.74 3.90
C CYS A 130 12.40 0.95 5.23
N THR A 131 12.39 -0.06 6.10
CA THR A 131 11.55 -0.12 7.32
C THR A 131 11.84 0.99 8.32
N GLN A 132 13.10 1.39 8.47
CA GLN A 132 13.49 2.49 9.35
C GLN A 132 12.94 3.83 8.83
N VAL A 133 13.08 4.09 7.53
CA VAL A 133 12.51 5.29 6.89
C VAL A 133 10.99 5.29 7.04
N ARG A 134 10.34 4.13 6.83
CA ARG A 134 8.90 3.95 7.07
C ARG A 134 8.49 4.30 8.49
N ARG A 135 9.25 3.86 9.49
CA ARG A 135 9.03 4.18 10.91
C ARG A 135 9.13 5.69 11.15
N ASP A 136 10.16 6.34 10.64
CA ASP A 136 10.39 7.77 10.85
C ASP A 136 9.31 8.65 10.18
N VAL A 137 8.87 8.28 8.97
CA VAL A 137 7.73 8.92 8.28
C VAL A 137 6.42 8.68 9.06
N GLY A 138 6.20 7.46 9.56
CA GLY A 138 5.05 7.10 10.38
C GLY A 138 4.91 7.95 11.64
N CYS A 139 6.04 8.15 12.34
CA CYS A 139 6.15 8.96 13.54
C CYS A 139 6.19 10.47 13.27
N LEU A 140 6.11 10.94 12.02
CA LEU A 140 6.25 12.35 11.64
C LEU A 140 7.52 12.98 12.23
N ARG A 141 8.65 12.26 12.21
CA ARG A 141 9.92 12.83 12.67
C ARG A 141 10.45 13.82 11.64
N GLU A 142 10.93 14.97 12.11
CA GLU A 142 11.70 15.90 11.29
C GLU A 142 13.19 15.53 11.39
N PRO A 143 13.98 15.70 10.31
CA PRO A 143 13.61 16.24 8.99
C PRO A 143 13.02 15.17 8.01
N TYR A 144 12.92 13.92 8.46
CA TYR A 144 12.64 12.73 7.64
C TYR A 144 11.38 12.83 6.77
N LEU A 145 10.32 13.48 7.24
CA LEU A 145 9.11 13.66 6.42
C LEU A 145 9.41 14.38 5.10
N TYR A 146 10.33 15.34 5.11
CA TYR A 146 10.68 16.16 3.94
C TYR A 146 11.94 15.69 3.22
N THR A 147 12.72 14.79 3.83
CA THR A 147 13.93 14.16 3.24
C THR A 147 13.71 12.71 2.85
N VAL A 148 12.49 12.16 3.00
CA VAL A 148 12.15 10.75 2.73
C VAL A 148 12.68 10.23 1.40
N CYS A 149 12.64 11.04 0.33
CA CYS A 149 13.14 10.63 -0.97
C CYS A 149 14.66 10.49 -0.98
N ASP A 150 15.39 11.34 -0.28
CA ASP A 150 16.85 11.26 -0.15
C ASP A 150 17.27 10.09 0.74
N GLU A 151 16.55 9.85 1.83
CA GLU A 151 16.77 8.70 2.71
C GLU A 151 16.60 7.38 1.95
N ILE A 152 15.55 7.25 1.13
CA ILE A 152 15.34 6.06 0.30
C ILE A 152 16.42 5.93 -0.76
N ARG A 153 16.86 7.02 -1.41
CA ARG A 153 17.97 6.98 -2.37
C ARG A 153 19.24 6.47 -1.71
N GLU A 154 19.54 6.94 -0.51
CA GLU A 154 20.73 6.50 0.23
C GLU A 154 20.62 5.04 0.65
N HIS A 155 19.46 4.62 1.15
CA HIS A 155 19.21 3.23 1.50
C HIS A 155 19.29 2.30 0.27
N LYS A 156 18.77 2.73 -0.89
CA LYS A 156 18.89 2.00 -2.17
C LYS A 156 20.35 1.84 -2.58
N LYS A 157 21.21 2.84 -2.40
CA LYS A 157 22.66 2.70 -2.67
C LYS A 157 23.32 1.67 -1.76
N LYS A 158 23.00 1.70 -0.47
CA LYS A 158 23.55 0.75 0.52
C LYS A 158 23.09 -0.69 0.24
N ILE A 159 21.84 -0.88 -0.17
CA ILE A 159 21.30 -2.19 -0.61
C ILE A 159 21.90 -2.63 -1.96
N GLY A 160 22.18 -1.68 -2.86
CA GLY A 160 22.56 -1.93 -4.25
C GLY A 160 21.34 -1.96 -5.17
N GLU A 161 21.44 -1.35 -6.36
CA GLU A 161 20.29 -1.15 -7.25
C GLU A 161 19.63 -2.47 -7.68
N ASP A 162 20.42 -3.44 -8.13
CA ASP A 162 19.92 -4.75 -8.57
C ASP A 162 19.23 -5.52 -7.44
N ASN A 163 19.80 -5.45 -6.22
CA ASN A 163 19.22 -6.07 -5.04
C ASN A 163 17.89 -5.42 -4.67
N PHE A 164 17.83 -4.08 -4.70
CA PHE A 164 16.62 -3.33 -4.41
C PHE A 164 15.52 -3.64 -5.41
N ASP A 165 15.87 -3.73 -6.70
CA ASP A 165 14.93 -4.05 -7.77
C ASP A 165 14.43 -5.51 -7.68
N LYS A 166 15.27 -6.45 -7.23
CA LYS A 166 14.82 -7.80 -6.84
C LYS A 166 13.81 -7.74 -5.71
N LEU A 167 14.11 -7.03 -4.61
CA LEU A 167 13.20 -6.90 -3.45
C LEU A 167 11.86 -6.26 -3.84
N LEU A 168 11.88 -5.28 -4.75
CA LEU A 168 10.66 -4.68 -5.29
C LEU A 168 9.74 -5.70 -5.98
N GLN A 169 10.24 -6.82 -6.51
CA GLN A 169 9.41 -7.89 -7.09
C GLN A 169 8.58 -8.65 -6.04
N LEU A 170 8.97 -8.58 -4.76
CA LEU A 170 8.23 -9.17 -3.65
C LEU A 170 7.18 -8.22 -3.06
N THR A 171 7.17 -6.95 -3.49
CA THR A 171 6.23 -5.94 -2.99
C THR A 171 4.95 -5.89 -3.84
N THR A 172 3.83 -5.65 -3.18
CA THR A 172 2.54 -5.33 -3.82
C THR A 172 2.43 -3.82 -4.05
N ARG A 173 1.74 -3.41 -5.12
CA ARG A 173 1.41 -1.99 -5.32
C ARG A 173 0.31 -1.54 -4.37
N TRP A 174 0.33 -0.26 -4.00
CA TRP A 174 -0.67 0.30 -3.08
C TRP A 174 -2.11 0.04 -3.54
N TYR A 175 -2.40 0.20 -4.83
CA TYR A 175 -3.74 -0.03 -5.38
C TYR A 175 -4.21 -1.49 -5.26
N GLN A 176 -3.28 -2.44 -5.24
CA GLN A 176 -3.55 -3.88 -5.23
C GLN A 176 -3.62 -4.48 -3.82
N ARG A 177 -3.32 -3.70 -2.76
CA ARG A 177 -3.21 -4.16 -1.36
C ARG A 177 -4.42 -4.94 -0.80
N PHE A 178 -5.61 -4.72 -1.36
CA PHE A 178 -6.84 -5.41 -0.93
C PHE A 178 -7.36 -6.44 -1.96
N ARG A 179 -6.62 -6.66 -3.04
CA ARG A 179 -6.97 -7.63 -4.07
C ARG A 179 -6.30 -8.96 -3.73
N LYS A 180 -7.09 -10.02 -3.62
CA LYS A 180 -6.55 -11.37 -3.48
C LYS A 180 -6.28 -11.90 -4.89
N ASP A 181 -5.03 -12.15 -5.23
CA ASP A 181 -4.70 -12.90 -6.44
C ASP A 181 -5.17 -14.34 -6.28
N GLU A 182 -5.76 -14.90 -7.34
CA GLU A 182 -6.23 -16.30 -7.37
C GLU A 182 -5.09 -17.30 -7.70
N ASP A 183 -3.92 -16.81 -8.13
CA ASP A 183 -2.79 -17.64 -8.59
C ASP A 183 -1.56 -17.63 -7.66
N PRO A 184 -0.84 -18.78 -7.52
CA PRO A 184 0.35 -18.90 -6.68
C PRO A 184 1.66 -18.41 -7.35
N PRO A 185 2.67 -17.96 -6.57
CA PRO A 185 2.70 -17.92 -5.10
C PRO A 185 1.75 -16.86 -4.56
N SER A 186 0.94 -17.23 -3.56
CA SER A 186 -0.01 -16.30 -2.96
C SER A 186 0.72 -15.05 -2.48
N GLU A 187 0.09 -13.87 -2.55
CA GLU A 187 0.67 -12.61 -2.04
C GLU A 187 1.21 -12.73 -0.59
N GLY A 188 0.67 -13.67 0.20
CA GLY A 188 1.21 -14.03 1.51
C GLY A 188 2.62 -14.61 1.47
N ASP A 189 2.95 -15.51 0.53
CA ASP A 189 4.29 -16.10 0.40
C ASP A 189 5.34 -15.04 0.01
N LYS A 190 4.97 -14.07 -0.85
CA LYS A 190 5.84 -12.93 -1.21
C LYS A 190 6.09 -12.01 -0.03
N THR A 191 5.03 -11.65 0.69
CA THR A 191 5.11 -10.78 1.87
C THR A 191 6.00 -11.40 2.94
N LEU A 192 5.80 -12.69 3.25
CA LEU A 192 6.63 -13.42 4.21
C LEU A 192 8.09 -13.46 3.80
N LEU A 193 8.39 -13.68 2.50
CA LEU A 193 9.77 -13.69 2.01
C LEU A 193 10.42 -12.30 2.15
N LEU A 194 9.69 -11.25 1.76
CA LEU A 194 10.17 -9.88 1.87
C LEU A 194 10.49 -9.53 3.32
N GLU A 195 9.56 -9.76 4.23
CA GLU A 195 9.74 -9.50 5.66
C GLU A 195 10.94 -10.26 6.23
N HIS A 196 11.10 -11.53 5.84
CA HIS A 196 12.23 -12.35 6.28
C HIS A 196 13.59 -11.84 5.79
N ILE A 197 13.66 -11.39 4.53
CA ILE A 197 14.91 -10.84 3.97
C ILE A 197 15.19 -9.46 4.57
N VAL A 198 14.18 -8.59 4.64
CA VAL A 198 14.31 -7.23 5.19
C VAL A 198 14.72 -7.27 6.66
N ALA A 199 14.20 -8.20 7.47
CA ALA A 199 14.66 -8.38 8.84
C ALA A 199 16.15 -8.75 8.95
N GLN A 200 16.68 -9.56 8.01
CA GLN A 200 18.11 -9.86 7.95
C GLN A 200 18.94 -8.65 7.51
N ILE A 201 18.41 -7.81 6.61
CA ILE A 201 19.05 -6.56 6.18
C ILE A 201 19.09 -5.55 7.33
N ASP A 202 17.98 -5.39 8.04
CA ASP A 202 17.84 -4.48 9.19
C ASP A 202 18.73 -4.89 10.38
N ALA A 203 19.11 -6.17 10.47
CA ALA A 203 20.04 -6.67 11.47
C ALA A 203 21.52 -6.35 11.15
N LEU A 204 21.83 -5.89 9.92
CA LEU A 204 23.18 -5.43 9.58
C LEU A 204 23.45 -4.08 10.25
N SER A 205 24.65 -3.92 10.80
CA SER A 205 25.11 -2.61 11.28
C SER A 205 25.34 -1.65 10.11
N GLU A 206 25.40 -0.35 10.38
CA GLU A 206 25.68 0.65 9.34
C GLU A 206 26.99 0.37 8.58
N ASP A 207 28.02 -0.14 9.25
CA ASP A 207 29.32 -0.46 8.64
C ASP A 207 29.28 -1.72 7.77
N THR A 208 28.31 -2.62 7.99
CA THR A 208 28.21 -3.90 7.28
C THR A 208 27.13 -3.90 6.20
N LEU A 209 26.21 -2.93 6.24
CA LEU A 209 25.18 -2.73 5.23
C LEU A 209 25.80 -2.26 3.91
N THR A 210 26.17 -3.24 3.08
CA THR A 210 26.78 -3.04 1.76
C THR A 210 26.06 -3.86 0.70
N PRO A 211 26.16 -3.49 -0.60
CA PRO A 211 25.52 -4.25 -1.67
C PRO A 211 25.93 -5.73 -1.70
N SER A 212 27.19 -6.04 -1.37
CA SER A 212 27.69 -7.41 -1.34
C SER A 212 27.11 -8.22 -0.17
N ALA A 213 26.95 -7.61 1.00
CA ALA A 213 26.34 -8.26 2.17
C ALA A 213 24.86 -8.57 1.90
N VAL A 214 24.14 -7.61 1.32
CA VAL A 214 22.72 -7.80 0.95
C VAL A 214 22.56 -8.83 -0.16
N ALA A 215 23.44 -8.83 -1.17
CA ALA A 215 23.44 -9.87 -2.21
C ALA A 215 23.60 -11.26 -1.60
N THR A 216 24.49 -11.42 -0.61
CA THR A 216 24.68 -12.70 0.11
C THR A 216 23.40 -13.18 0.79
N ILE A 217 22.59 -12.26 1.34
CA ILE A 217 21.28 -12.60 1.91
C ILE A 217 20.31 -13.03 0.81
N ILE A 218 20.19 -12.24 -0.26
CA ILE A 218 19.27 -12.49 -1.37
C ILE A 218 19.57 -13.82 -2.08
N HIS A 219 20.85 -14.12 -2.36
CA HIS A 219 21.26 -15.34 -3.06
C HIS A 219 20.86 -16.64 -2.35
N LYS A 220 20.55 -16.61 -1.05
CA LYS A 220 19.99 -17.77 -0.35
C LYS A 220 18.59 -18.14 -0.86
N TYR A 221 17.84 -17.15 -1.33
CA TYR A 221 16.43 -17.29 -1.75
C TYR A 221 16.22 -16.99 -3.23
N TRP A 222 17.27 -16.61 -3.96
CA TRP A 222 17.20 -16.25 -5.37
C TRP A 222 17.89 -17.28 -6.24
N ASP A 223 17.16 -17.85 -7.20
CA ASP A 223 17.71 -18.74 -8.21
C ASP A 223 18.15 -17.93 -9.43
N GLU A 224 19.46 -17.74 -9.57
CA GLU A 224 20.04 -16.99 -10.70
C GLU A 224 19.83 -17.69 -12.05
N SER A 225 19.68 -19.02 -12.09
CA SER A 225 19.51 -19.75 -13.35
C SER A 225 18.13 -19.50 -13.95
N ASN A 226 17.12 -19.40 -13.09
CA ASN A 226 15.72 -19.22 -13.48
C ASN A 226 15.20 -17.78 -13.27
N ASN A 227 16.05 -16.89 -12.73
CA ASN A 227 15.72 -15.50 -12.42
C ASN A 227 14.44 -15.40 -11.57
N CYS A 228 14.34 -16.21 -10.52
CA CYS A 228 13.12 -16.33 -9.70
C CYS A 228 13.40 -16.58 -8.21
N TRP A 229 12.40 -16.31 -7.38
CA TRP A 229 12.44 -16.53 -5.93
C TRP A 229 12.14 -17.98 -5.55
N ASN A 230 12.94 -18.53 -4.65
CA ASN A 230 12.82 -19.89 -4.11
C ASN A 230 12.01 -19.92 -2.81
N PHE A 231 10.68 -19.94 -2.95
CA PHE A 231 9.75 -20.03 -1.81
C PHE A 231 9.81 -21.38 -1.07
N ALA A 232 10.23 -22.44 -1.74
CA ALA A 232 10.40 -23.75 -1.11
C ALA A 232 11.54 -23.71 -0.08
N TYR A 233 12.63 -23.03 -0.41
CA TYR A 233 13.74 -22.81 0.50
C TYR A 233 13.35 -21.96 1.70
N LEU A 234 12.57 -20.88 1.50
CA LEU A 234 12.01 -20.09 2.61
C LEU A 234 11.23 -20.97 3.59
N LYS A 235 10.30 -21.80 3.09
CA LYS A 235 9.48 -22.69 3.92
C LYS A 235 10.34 -23.68 4.71
N LYS A 236 11.48 -24.11 4.16
CA LYS A 236 12.46 -24.94 4.86
C LYS A 236 13.20 -24.14 5.95
N ALA A 237 13.75 -22.97 5.60
CA ALA A 237 14.49 -22.11 6.53
C ALA A 237 13.65 -21.69 7.74
N LEU A 238 12.37 -21.32 7.53
CA LEU A 238 11.46 -20.95 8.62
C LEU A 238 11.17 -22.14 9.56
N ARG A 239 11.02 -23.36 9.03
CA ARG A 239 10.83 -24.56 9.86
C ARG A 239 12.07 -24.84 10.72
N GLU A 240 13.25 -24.72 10.12
CA GLU A 240 14.52 -24.92 10.84
C GLU A 240 14.70 -23.86 11.93
N GLN A 241 14.33 -22.60 11.66
CA GLN A 241 14.37 -21.53 12.66
C GLN A 241 13.46 -21.82 13.85
N VAL A 242 12.20 -22.22 13.60
CA VAL A 242 11.25 -22.61 14.67
C VAL A 242 11.77 -23.79 15.48
N GLN A 243 12.34 -24.80 14.83
CA GLN A 243 12.93 -25.96 15.52
C GLN A 243 14.11 -25.55 16.41
N ASN A 244 14.97 -24.65 15.92
CA ASN A 244 16.11 -24.14 16.69
C ASN A 244 15.66 -23.28 17.87
N GLU A 245 14.66 -22.42 17.71
CA GLU A 245 14.08 -21.63 18.80
C GLU A 245 13.41 -22.51 19.87
N HIS A 246 12.70 -23.57 19.45
CA HIS A 246 12.15 -24.57 20.37
C HIS A 246 13.25 -25.28 21.15
N LYS A 247 14.31 -25.73 20.47
CA LYS A 247 15.43 -26.41 21.12
C LYS A 247 16.15 -25.49 22.10
N LYS A 248 16.36 -24.21 21.73
CA LYS A 248 16.96 -23.21 22.59
C LYS A 248 16.11 -22.96 23.84
N ARG A 249 14.78 -22.82 23.69
CA ARG A 249 13.87 -22.70 24.84
C ARG A 249 13.87 -23.93 25.74
N GLU A 250 13.97 -25.14 25.18
CA GLU A 250 14.09 -26.36 25.98
C GLU A 250 15.41 -26.46 26.73
N GLU A 251 16.49 -25.90 26.19
CA GLU A 251 17.80 -25.78 26.85
C GLU A 251 17.76 -24.70 27.95
N GLU A 252 17.19 -23.53 27.67
CA GLU A 252 16.98 -22.43 28.64
C GLU A 252 16.08 -22.88 29.80
N LEU A 253 14.98 -23.61 29.55
CA LEU A 253 14.11 -24.17 30.61
C LEU A 253 14.80 -25.24 31.47
N LYS A 254 15.76 -25.99 30.88
CA LYS A 254 16.57 -26.97 31.64
C LYS A 254 17.62 -26.26 32.50
N GLU A 255 18.16 -25.14 32.05
CA GLU A 255 19.08 -24.30 32.81
C GLU A 255 18.36 -23.49 33.91
N GLU A 256 17.16 -22.96 33.66
CA GLU A 256 16.31 -22.26 34.64
C GLU A 256 15.76 -23.21 35.71
N SER A 257 15.55 -24.51 35.41
CA SER A 257 15.24 -25.51 36.44
C SER A 257 16.37 -25.77 37.45
N GLY A 258 17.52 -25.10 37.28
CA GLY A 258 18.67 -25.09 38.19
C GLY A 258 19.03 -23.72 38.80
N GLY A 259 18.24 -22.66 38.61
CA GLY A 259 18.55 -21.32 39.13
C GLY A 259 17.31 -20.46 39.37
N GLU A 260 17.22 -19.86 40.56
CA GLU A 260 16.10 -19.05 41.05
C GLU A 260 15.70 -17.88 40.12
N GLU A 261 14.40 -17.59 40.17
CA GLU A 261 13.62 -16.64 39.38
C GLU A 261 14.18 -15.20 39.35
N SER A 262 14.15 -14.57 38.18
CA SER A 262 13.87 -13.12 38.09
C SER A 262 13.13 -12.79 36.79
N GLU A 263 11.91 -12.26 36.94
CA GLU A 263 11.06 -11.73 35.86
C GLU A 263 11.68 -10.49 35.20
N THR A 264 11.73 -10.45 33.87
CA THR A 264 11.32 -9.25 33.11
C THR A 264 10.80 -9.65 31.74
N GLY A 265 9.56 -9.26 31.45
CA GLY A 265 8.91 -9.49 30.16
C GLY A 265 9.50 -8.64 29.05
N ASN A 266 9.33 -9.09 27.80
CA ASN A 266 9.55 -8.20 26.67
C ASN A 266 8.58 -8.45 25.52
N ALA A 267 8.20 -7.32 24.93
CA ALA A 267 7.15 -7.14 23.95
C ALA A 267 7.64 -7.50 22.54
N THR A 268 7.10 -8.57 21.96
CA THR A 268 7.27 -8.87 20.52
C THR A 268 5.93 -9.32 19.95
N ALA A 269 5.00 -8.37 19.79
CA ALA A 269 3.79 -8.55 18.99
C ALA A 269 3.26 -7.23 18.40
N CYS A 270 3.98 -6.11 18.57
CA CYS A 270 3.44 -4.78 18.26
C CYS A 270 3.74 -4.29 16.83
N GLU A 271 4.71 -4.88 16.13
CA GLU A 271 5.17 -4.30 14.85
C GLU A 271 4.37 -4.77 13.62
N ALA A 272 3.76 -5.96 13.65
CA ALA A 272 2.91 -6.45 12.55
C ALA A 272 1.53 -5.78 12.52
N MET A 273 1.02 -5.29 13.65
CA MET A 273 -0.28 -4.60 13.72
C MET A 273 -0.23 -3.14 13.25
N ILE A 274 0.97 -2.55 13.12
CA ILE A 274 1.12 -1.13 12.73
C ILE A 274 0.79 -0.90 11.26
N MET A 275 1.09 -1.86 10.37
CA MET A 275 0.71 -1.74 8.96
C MET A 275 -0.80 -1.86 8.71
N GLN A 276 -1.59 -2.42 9.62
CA GLN A 276 -3.04 -2.54 9.41
C GLN A 276 -3.81 -1.47 10.20
N SER A 277 -3.39 -1.20 11.45
CA SER A 277 -4.08 -0.24 12.34
C SER A 277 -3.85 1.24 12.00
N MET A 278 -2.70 1.61 11.41
CA MET A 278 -2.43 3.02 11.04
C MET A 278 -3.11 3.46 9.74
N PHE A 279 -3.65 2.55 8.93
CA PHE A 279 -4.40 2.87 7.71
C PHE A 279 -5.92 2.81 7.88
N GLU A 280 -6.41 2.38 9.04
CA GLU A 280 -7.84 2.35 9.39
C GLU A 280 -8.30 3.60 10.15
N SER A 281 -7.37 4.45 10.61
CA SER A 281 -7.65 5.60 11.48
C SER A 281 -8.11 6.88 10.75
N ASP A 282 -8.14 6.88 9.41
CA ASP A 282 -8.65 8.03 8.63
C ASP A 282 -10.20 8.05 8.52
N ASP A 283 -10.92 7.05 9.03
CA ASP A 283 -12.39 6.92 8.86
C ASP A 283 -13.23 7.27 10.10
N ASN A 284 -12.65 7.69 11.24
CA ASN A 284 -13.44 7.97 12.45
C ASN A 284 -13.74 9.46 12.71
N SER A 285 -13.74 10.30 11.66
CA SER A 285 -14.26 11.67 11.73
C SER A 285 -15.54 11.84 10.90
N SER A 286 -16.51 10.97 11.12
CA SER A 286 -17.93 11.33 10.94
C SER A 286 -18.60 11.14 12.28
N SER A 287 -18.42 12.12 13.18
CA SER A 287 -19.27 12.24 14.35
C SER A 287 -20.71 12.36 13.87
N GLU A 288 -21.54 11.41 14.26
CA GLU A 288 -22.98 11.50 14.21
C GLU A 288 -23.40 12.82 14.87
N ALA A 289 -23.74 13.82 14.05
CA ALA A 289 -24.54 14.92 14.52
C ALA A 289 -25.97 14.38 14.63
N GLU A 290 -26.44 14.21 15.87
CA GLU A 290 -27.83 13.92 16.17
C GLU A 290 -28.75 14.93 15.44
N PRO A 291 -29.91 14.50 14.91
CA PRO A 291 -30.81 15.41 14.25
C PRO A 291 -31.42 16.35 15.29
N THR A 292 -30.97 17.60 15.30
CA THR A 292 -31.62 18.65 16.08
C THR A 292 -32.99 18.92 15.45
N ASN A 293 -34.01 18.70 16.27
CA ASN A 293 -35.42 18.84 15.93
C ASN A 293 -35.69 20.25 15.37
N LEU A 294 -36.05 20.33 14.08
CA LEU A 294 -36.45 21.58 13.43
C LEU A 294 -37.94 21.85 13.74
N GLN A 295 -38.20 22.26 14.96
CA GLN A 295 -39.46 22.86 15.40
C GLN A 295 -39.11 23.75 16.58
N ASP A 296 -38.78 25.00 16.27
CA ASP A 296 -38.87 26.20 17.11
C ASP A 296 -37.84 27.24 16.64
N VAL A 297 -38.16 27.96 15.56
CA VAL A 297 -37.72 29.34 15.40
C VAL A 297 -38.96 30.15 15.07
N VAL A 298 -39.58 30.58 16.16
CA VAL A 298 -40.61 31.61 16.23
C VAL A 298 -39.92 32.96 15.98
N ASP A 299 -40.60 33.79 15.17
CA ASP A 299 -40.56 35.24 15.07
C ASP A 299 -39.45 35.99 15.83
N LEU A 300 -38.59 36.68 15.09
CA LEU A 300 -38.05 38.00 15.49
C LEU A 300 -37.78 38.86 14.24
N ASP A 301 -38.63 39.88 14.09
CA ASP A 301 -38.51 41.18 13.38
C ASP A 301 -37.81 41.29 12.01
#